data_AF-I0X5W0-F1
#
_entry.id   AF-I0X5W0-F1
#
_cell.length_a   1.000
_cell.length_b   1.000
_cell.length_c   1.000
_cell.angle_alpha   90.00
_cell.angle_beta   90.00
_cell.angle_gamma   90.00
#
_symmetry.space_group_name_H-M   'P 1'
#
loop_
_entity.id
_entity.type
_entity.pdbx_description
1 polymer ?
#
loop_
_entity_poly.entity_id
_entity_poly.type
_entity_poly.pdbx_seq_one_letter_code
_entity_poly.pdbx_strand_id
1 'polypeptide(L)'
;MPVLCVEHKTLARALSENTTEGDYIDVDYIKAVAKVYSKLPKFKNYDRKTFHEELNNDVVTQLYQIEADICTSAEKKYLQKVVKTETKSISLDDARELIGKNISKFSEEYGVDCRIIYNASKSTDEYYLETVIEEYDFDLWLMVMFSSEDQKIYVGNRSIFRSFDICEAKLVVDYVRNLIQITNGKLKRDLKIYCKEFKLNPRLYDIANNSIKTMLEMNYNRTGIEYGIDDSMKTQVAVYLKKTNLPILKEEMSLSESIATIFASGGNVQVNYNKKAEPMMYEVCITYNEFLRNPDAFKKFIEEPKIRKKWNFWSRRKKYRPEFFDKKFQPIAP
;
A
#
# COMPACT_ATOMS: atom_id res chain seq x y z
N MET A 1 8.14 9.26 -39.74
CA MET A 1 7.90 10.11 -38.55
C MET A 1 7.07 9.30 -37.56
N PRO A 2 7.43 9.25 -36.27
CA PRO A 2 6.55 8.64 -35.28
C PRO A 2 5.23 9.43 -35.21
N VAL A 3 4.11 8.74 -35.34
CA VAL A 3 2.77 9.33 -35.24
C VAL A 3 2.39 9.36 -33.77
N LEU A 4 2.01 10.52 -33.25
CA LEU A 4 1.56 10.69 -31.87
C LEU A 4 0.18 10.03 -31.70
N CYS A 5 0.13 8.98 -30.90
CA CYS A 5 -1.11 8.35 -30.45
C CYS A 5 -1.64 9.07 -29.21
N VAL A 6 -2.91 9.47 -29.23
CA VAL A 6 -3.58 10.09 -28.08
C VAL A 6 -4.63 9.12 -27.55
N GLU A 7 -4.48 8.67 -26.31
CA GLU A 7 -5.45 7.77 -25.68
C GLU A 7 -6.65 8.57 -25.16
N HIS A 8 -7.73 8.62 -25.94
CA HIS A 8 -8.98 9.29 -25.58
C HIS A 8 -10.13 8.29 -25.57
N LYS A 9 -10.28 7.54 -24.46
CA LYS A 9 -11.17 6.37 -24.33
C LYS A 9 -12.57 6.55 -24.94
N THR A 10 -13.26 7.64 -24.63
CA THR A 10 -14.62 7.90 -25.15
C THR A 10 -14.65 8.09 -26.67
N LEU A 11 -13.64 8.75 -27.24
CA LEU A 11 -13.57 9.03 -28.67
C LEU A 11 -13.09 7.78 -29.43
N ALA A 12 -12.10 7.07 -28.89
CA ALA A 12 -11.62 5.81 -29.43
C ALA A 12 -12.74 4.75 -29.47
N ARG A 13 -13.53 4.64 -28.39
CA ARG A 13 -14.70 3.77 -28.32
C ARG A 13 -15.77 4.18 -29.33
N ALA A 14 -16.13 5.46 -29.37
CA ALA A 14 -17.13 5.95 -30.33
C ALA A 14 -16.71 5.73 -31.79
N LEU A 15 -15.44 5.95 -32.13
CA LEU A 15 -14.93 5.66 -33.49
C LEU A 15 -14.94 4.16 -33.78
N SER A 16 -14.50 3.32 -32.83
CA SER A 16 -14.52 1.86 -32.99
C SER A 16 -15.93 1.29 -33.13
N GLU A 17 -16.93 1.90 -32.51
CA GLU A 17 -18.33 1.45 -32.54
C GLU A 17 -19.09 1.97 -33.78
N ASN A 18 -18.67 3.09 -34.38
CA ASN A 18 -19.43 3.78 -35.42
C ASN A 18 -18.69 3.93 -36.77
N THR A 19 -17.45 3.46 -36.89
CA THR A 19 -16.67 3.55 -38.13
C THR A 19 -15.93 2.25 -38.41
N THR A 20 -15.78 1.92 -39.68
CA THR A 20 -14.95 0.81 -40.16
C THR A 20 -13.78 1.33 -41.01
N GLU A 21 -12.79 0.48 -41.25
CA GLU A 21 -11.61 0.86 -42.03
C GLU A 21 -12.01 1.29 -43.45
N GLY A 22 -11.66 2.52 -43.83
CA GLY A 22 -12.01 3.12 -45.12
C GLY A 22 -13.24 4.03 -45.10
N ASP A 23 -13.96 4.12 -43.98
CA ASP A 23 -15.11 5.00 -43.84
C ASP A 23 -14.72 6.49 -43.74
N TYR A 24 -15.57 7.35 -44.27
CA TYR A 24 -15.48 8.78 -44.05
C TYR A 24 -15.94 9.12 -42.63
N ILE A 25 -15.08 9.79 -41.88
CA ILE A 25 -15.37 10.27 -40.53
C ILE A 25 -16.25 11.52 -40.63
N ASP A 26 -17.36 11.57 -39.87
CA ASP A 26 -18.25 12.73 -39.82
C ASP A 26 -17.48 14.03 -39.47
N VAL A 27 -17.90 15.15 -40.05
CA VAL A 27 -17.34 16.48 -39.80
C VAL A 27 -17.31 16.84 -38.31
N ASP A 28 -18.28 16.40 -37.52
CA ASP A 28 -18.30 16.67 -36.08
C ASP A 28 -17.27 15.82 -35.32
N TYR A 29 -16.98 14.59 -35.77
CA TYR A 29 -15.86 13.80 -35.26
C TYR A 29 -14.51 14.37 -35.69
N ILE A 30 -14.39 14.88 -36.93
CA ILE A 30 -13.19 15.58 -37.40
C ILE A 30 -12.91 16.82 -36.54
N LYS A 31 -13.94 17.60 -36.18
CA LYS A 31 -13.80 18.74 -35.25
C LYS A 31 -13.37 18.28 -33.85
N ALA A 32 -13.90 17.16 -33.34
CA ALA A 32 -13.51 16.61 -32.05
C ALA A 32 -12.04 16.16 -32.04
N VAL A 33 -11.61 15.42 -33.07
CA VAL A 33 -10.21 15.03 -33.29
C VAL A 33 -9.33 16.27 -33.44
N ALA A 34 -9.70 17.24 -34.28
CA ALA A 34 -8.94 18.49 -34.46
C ALA A 34 -8.82 19.30 -33.16
N LYS A 35 -9.82 19.26 -32.27
CA LYS A 35 -9.75 19.89 -30.93
C LYS A 35 -8.79 19.17 -29.99
N VAL A 36 -8.67 17.85 -30.08
CA VAL A 36 -7.66 17.05 -29.35
C VAL A 36 -6.27 17.36 -29.90
N TYR A 37 -6.11 17.34 -31.22
CA TYR A 37 -4.82 17.55 -31.88
C TYR A 37 -4.34 19.01 -31.82
N SER A 38 -5.23 20.01 -31.81
CA SER A 38 -4.86 21.43 -31.62
C SER A 38 -4.32 21.74 -30.21
N LYS A 39 -4.54 20.83 -29.24
CA LYS A 39 -3.94 20.91 -27.91
C LYS A 39 -2.60 20.16 -27.81
N LEU A 40 -2.17 19.42 -28.83
CA LEU A 40 -0.87 18.71 -28.87
C LEU A 40 0.35 19.59 -28.53
N PRO A 41 0.41 20.89 -28.87
CA PRO A 41 1.51 21.74 -28.42
C PRO A 41 1.64 21.84 -26.89
N LYS A 42 0.54 21.67 -26.13
CA LYS A 42 0.57 21.57 -24.66
C LYS A 42 1.13 20.23 -24.17
N PHE A 43 1.03 19.19 -24.99
CA PHE A 43 1.54 17.85 -24.72
C PHE A 43 3.00 17.64 -25.16
N LYS A 44 3.59 18.56 -25.93
CA LYS A 44 5.01 18.48 -26.34
C LYS A 44 6.02 18.75 -25.21
N ASN A 45 5.57 19.21 -24.04
CA ASN A 45 6.41 19.46 -22.86
C ASN A 45 6.33 18.33 -21.79
N TYR A 46 5.81 17.16 -22.14
CA TYR A 46 5.60 16.02 -21.23
C TYR A 46 6.86 15.17 -21.00
N ASP A 47 7.94 15.79 -20.52
CA ASP A 47 9.01 15.04 -19.83
C ASP A 47 8.89 15.15 -18.30
N ARG A 48 7.83 15.83 -17.83
CA ARG A 48 7.46 15.90 -16.41
C ARG A 48 6.00 15.54 -16.26
N LYS A 49 5.72 14.45 -15.54
CA LYS A 49 4.37 14.13 -15.08
C LYS A 49 3.82 15.33 -14.30
N THR A 50 2.56 15.65 -14.50
CA THR A 50 1.92 16.70 -13.68
C THR A 50 1.77 16.21 -12.24
N PHE A 51 1.71 17.11 -11.26
CA PHE A 51 1.49 16.75 -9.86
C PHE A 51 0.28 15.81 -9.69
N HIS A 52 -0.82 16.08 -10.41
CA HIS A 52 -2.03 15.26 -10.34
C HIS A 52 -1.83 13.86 -10.93
N GLU A 53 -1.00 13.70 -11.97
CA GLU A 53 -0.65 12.38 -12.52
C GLU A 53 0.26 11.60 -11.58
N GLU A 54 1.24 12.25 -10.95
CA GLU A 54 2.10 11.64 -9.93
C GLU A 54 1.26 11.20 -8.72
N LEU A 55 0.41 12.08 -8.22
CA LEU A 55 -0.53 11.79 -7.13
C LEU A 55 -1.46 10.62 -7.48
N ASN A 56 -2.02 10.59 -8.69
CA ASN A 56 -2.87 9.49 -9.13
C ASN A 56 -2.11 8.16 -9.17
N ASN A 57 -0.90 8.16 -9.74
CA ASN A 57 -0.06 6.96 -9.77
C ASN A 57 0.24 6.45 -8.36
N ASP A 58 0.57 7.34 -7.42
CA ASP A 58 0.88 6.97 -6.05
C ASP A 58 -0.32 6.40 -5.30
N VAL A 59 -1.52 6.97 -5.52
CA VAL A 59 -2.75 6.42 -4.93
C VAL A 59 -3.04 5.03 -5.51
N VAL A 60 -2.92 4.86 -6.83
CA VAL A 60 -3.11 3.56 -7.50
C VAL A 60 -2.10 2.53 -6.98
N THR A 61 -0.82 2.89 -6.84
CA THR A 61 0.20 2.01 -6.26
C THR A 61 -0.14 1.57 -4.84
N GLN A 62 -0.65 2.48 -4.00
CA GLN A 62 -1.09 2.12 -2.65
C GLN A 62 -2.30 1.20 -2.67
N LEU A 63 -3.26 1.42 -3.57
CA LEU A 63 -4.41 0.53 -3.73
C LEU A 63 -3.97 -0.89 -4.11
N TYR A 64 -3.01 -1.04 -5.03
CA TYR A 64 -2.43 -2.34 -5.36
C TYR A 64 -1.65 -2.96 -4.20
N GLN A 65 -0.96 -2.17 -3.39
CA GLN A 65 -0.31 -2.68 -2.17
C GLN A 65 -1.34 -3.22 -1.16
N ILE A 66 -2.48 -2.55 -1.00
CA ILE A 66 -3.58 -3.05 -0.15
C ILE A 66 -4.13 -4.37 -0.71
N GLU A 67 -4.36 -4.45 -2.03
CA GLU A 67 -4.81 -5.68 -2.70
C GLU A 67 -3.85 -6.85 -2.41
N ALA A 68 -2.54 -6.61 -2.51
CA ALA A 68 -1.52 -7.61 -2.20
C ALA A 68 -1.51 -8.00 -0.71
N ASP A 69 -1.66 -7.03 0.19
CA ASP A 69 -1.72 -7.22 1.64
C ASP A 69 -2.97 -8.01 2.07
N ILE A 70 -4.11 -7.78 1.41
CA ILE A 70 -5.36 -8.54 1.58
C ILE A 70 -5.10 -10.01 1.24
N CYS A 71 -4.56 -10.29 0.05
CA CYS A 71 -4.25 -11.66 -0.39
C CYS A 71 -3.27 -12.34 0.56
N THR A 72 -2.17 -11.66 0.93
CA THR A 72 -1.18 -12.19 1.89
C THR A 72 -1.80 -12.47 3.27
N SER A 73 -2.76 -11.65 3.70
CA SER A 73 -3.46 -11.86 4.97
C SER A 73 -4.44 -13.02 4.92
N ALA A 74 -5.15 -13.18 3.81
CA ALA A 74 -6.03 -14.31 3.56
C ALA A 74 -5.23 -15.62 3.54
N GLU A 75 -4.08 -15.60 2.85
CA GLU A 75 -3.13 -16.70 2.76
C GLU A 75 -2.66 -17.18 4.15
N LYS A 76 -2.25 -16.25 5.01
CA LYS A 76 -1.84 -16.57 6.38
C LYS A 76 -2.97 -17.18 7.22
N LYS A 77 -4.19 -16.65 7.12
CA LYS A 77 -5.36 -17.18 7.83
C LYS A 77 -5.77 -18.56 7.30
N TYR A 78 -5.64 -18.77 6.00
CA TYR A 78 -5.95 -20.02 5.35
C TYR A 78 -4.97 -21.12 5.77
N LEU A 79 -3.65 -20.89 5.70
CA LEU A 79 -2.62 -21.86 6.08
C LEU A 79 -2.76 -22.34 7.54
N GLN A 80 -3.32 -21.53 8.43
CA GLN A 80 -3.61 -21.92 9.81
C GLN A 80 -4.78 -22.92 9.95
N LYS A 81 -5.69 -22.98 8.97
CA LYS A 81 -6.92 -23.82 8.99
C LYS A 81 -6.78 -25.16 8.26
N VAL A 82 -5.85 -25.30 7.32
CA VAL A 82 -5.70 -26.48 6.43
C VAL A 82 -5.19 -27.74 7.14
N VAL A 83 -4.81 -27.65 8.42
CA VAL A 83 -4.14 -28.75 9.15
C VAL A 83 -5.00 -30.03 9.28
N LYS A 84 -6.32 -30.03 8.99
CA LYS A 84 -7.17 -31.23 9.10
C LYS A 84 -8.36 -31.26 8.13
N THR A 85 -8.14 -31.52 6.85
CA THR A 85 -9.25 -31.84 5.94
C THR A 85 -8.87 -33.00 5.04
N GLU A 86 -9.60 -34.10 5.16
CA GLU A 86 -9.55 -35.21 4.20
C GLU A 86 -10.17 -34.75 2.87
N THR A 87 -9.36 -34.76 1.81
CA THR A 87 -9.79 -34.48 0.45
C THR A 87 -10.53 -35.69 -0.10
N LYS A 88 -11.85 -35.55 -0.30
CA LYS A 88 -12.63 -36.52 -1.09
C LYS A 88 -12.49 -36.18 -2.58
N SER A 89 -12.51 -37.19 -3.45
CA SER A 89 -12.57 -36.94 -4.89
C SER A 89 -13.88 -36.24 -5.24
N ILE A 90 -13.78 -35.25 -6.13
CA ILE A 90 -14.89 -34.47 -6.68
C ILE A 90 -14.62 -34.33 -8.18
N SER A 91 -15.67 -34.37 -9.01
CA SER A 91 -15.50 -34.12 -10.44
C SER A 91 -15.33 -32.62 -10.73
N LEU A 92 -14.85 -32.28 -11.92
CA LEU A 92 -14.73 -30.89 -12.36
C LEU A 92 -16.10 -30.17 -12.35
N ASP A 93 -17.14 -30.85 -12.81
CA ASP A 93 -18.49 -30.27 -12.89
C ASP A 93 -19.12 -30.08 -11.51
N ASP A 94 -18.92 -31.05 -10.60
CA ASP A 94 -19.35 -30.90 -9.21
C ASP A 94 -18.60 -29.76 -8.49
N ALA A 95 -17.31 -29.58 -8.79
CA ALA A 95 -16.52 -28.48 -8.26
C ALA A 95 -17.00 -27.11 -8.78
N ARG A 96 -17.32 -27.02 -10.08
CA ARG A 96 -17.93 -25.84 -10.70
C ARG A 96 -19.26 -25.49 -10.06
N GLU A 97 -20.16 -26.47 -9.90
CA GLU A 97 -21.46 -26.25 -9.28
C GLU A 97 -21.33 -25.77 -7.83
N LEU A 98 -20.47 -26.45 -7.05
CA LEU A 98 -20.22 -26.09 -5.65
C LEU A 98 -19.74 -24.64 -5.51
N ILE A 99 -18.75 -24.25 -6.30
CA ILE A 99 -18.17 -22.91 -6.23
C ILE A 99 -19.15 -21.88 -6.79
N GLY A 100 -19.77 -22.13 -7.95
CA GLY A 100 -20.74 -21.21 -8.57
C GLY A 100 -21.92 -20.89 -7.63
N LYS A 101 -22.45 -21.90 -6.93
CA LYS A 101 -23.50 -21.72 -5.93
C LYS A 101 -23.04 -20.86 -4.75
N ASN A 102 -21.83 -21.08 -4.25
CA ASN A 102 -21.29 -20.30 -3.12
C ASN A 102 -20.92 -18.87 -3.53
N ILE A 103 -20.37 -18.68 -4.72
CA ILE A 103 -20.06 -17.35 -5.30
C ILE A 103 -21.34 -16.53 -5.43
N SER A 104 -22.41 -17.11 -5.96
CA SER A 104 -23.72 -16.45 -6.05
C SER A 104 -24.24 -16.04 -4.67
N LYS A 105 -24.11 -16.92 -3.68
CA LYS A 105 -24.46 -16.60 -2.29
C LYS A 105 -23.60 -15.47 -1.71
N PHE A 106 -22.29 -15.46 -2.00
CA PHE A 106 -21.39 -14.40 -1.53
C PHE A 106 -21.70 -13.05 -2.18
N SER A 107 -22.08 -13.06 -3.46
CA SER A 107 -22.54 -11.88 -4.18
C SER A 107 -23.68 -11.18 -3.43
N GLU A 108 -24.71 -11.94 -3.06
CA GLU A 108 -25.85 -11.44 -2.28
C GLU A 108 -25.45 -11.04 -0.84
N GLU A 109 -24.71 -11.90 -0.13
CA GLU A 109 -24.37 -11.69 1.29
C GLU A 109 -23.49 -10.45 1.51
N TYR A 110 -22.57 -10.18 0.59
CA TYR A 110 -21.57 -9.12 0.72
C TYR A 110 -21.82 -7.91 -0.18
N GLY A 111 -22.89 -7.94 -1.00
CA GLY A 111 -23.23 -6.87 -1.94
C GLY A 111 -22.12 -6.65 -2.98
N VAL A 112 -21.61 -7.74 -3.56
CA VAL A 112 -20.58 -7.72 -4.60
C VAL A 112 -21.18 -8.20 -5.92
N ASP A 113 -20.91 -7.52 -7.02
CA ASP A 113 -21.44 -7.91 -8.33
C ASP A 113 -20.71 -9.16 -8.82
N CYS A 114 -21.45 -10.14 -9.32
CA CYS A 114 -20.87 -11.35 -9.89
C CYS A 114 -21.06 -11.38 -11.41
N ARG A 115 -19.96 -11.52 -12.15
CA ARG A 115 -19.97 -11.77 -13.60
C ARG A 115 -19.31 -13.10 -13.88
N ILE A 116 -19.92 -13.90 -14.75
CA ILE A 116 -19.40 -15.19 -15.16
C ILE A 116 -19.07 -15.08 -16.65
N ILE A 117 -17.82 -15.37 -16.99
CA ILE A 117 -17.31 -15.31 -18.36
C ILE A 117 -16.73 -16.68 -18.72
N TYR A 118 -17.14 -17.21 -19.87
CA TYR A 118 -16.51 -18.38 -20.46
C TYR A 118 -15.45 -17.93 -21.48
N ASN A 119 -14.20 -18.28 -21.23
CA ASN A 119 -13.10 -17.99 -22.12
C ASN A 119 -12.77 -19.21 -22.98
N ALA A 120 -13.41 -19.29 -24.15
CA ALA A 120 -13.26 -20.40 -25.09
C ALA A 120 -11.80 -20.63 -25.53
N SER A 121 -10.99 -19.57 -25.61
CA SER A 121 -9.59 -19.65 -26.04
C SER A 121 -8.68 -20.36 -25.04
N LYS A 122 -9.05 -20.32 -23.75
CA LYS A 122 -8.31 -20.93 -22.65
C LYS A 122 -9.05 -22.10 -22.01
N SER A 123 -10.24 -22.43 -22.52
CA SER A 123 -11.15 -23.42 -21.92
C SER A 123 -11.36 -23.18 -20.42
N THR A 124 -11.50 -21.91 -20.03
CA THR A 124 -11.66 -21.48 -18.63
C THR A 124 -13.02 -20.88 -18.34
N ASP A 125 -13.60 -21.27 -17.21
CA ASP A 125 -14.74 -20.57 -16.59
C ASP A 125 -14.20 -19.57 -15.58
N GLU A 126 -14.51 -18.29 -15.77
CA GLU A 126 -13.98 -17.19 -14.97
C GLU A 126 -15.13 -16.50 -14.22
N TYR A 127 -15.08 -16.54 -12.89
CA TYR A 127 -16.03 -15.89 -12.00
C TYR A 127 -15.38 -14.62 -11.45
N TYR A 128 -15.92 -13.47 -11.82
CA TYR A 128 -15.48 -12.14 -11.38
C TYR A 128 -16.43 -11.64 -10.30
N LEU A 129 -15.90 -11.39 -9.12
CA LEU A 129 -16.58 -10.77 -8.00
C LEU A 129 -16.07 -9.34 -7.87
N GLU A 130 -16.88 -8.39 -8.31
CA GLU A 130 -16.55 -6.98 -8.40
C GLU A 130 -17.21 -6.19 -7.26
N THR A 131 -16.48 -5.22 -6.72
CA THR A 131 -17.05 -4.17 -5.87
C THR A 131 -16.62 -2.85 -6.46
N VAL A 132 -17.59 -2.12 -7.02
CA VAL A 132 -17.39 -0.77 -7.52
C VAL A 132 -17.43 0.19 -6.34
N ILE A 133 -16.41 1.03 -6.21
CA ILE A 133 -16.43 2.14 -5.27
C ILE A 133 -16.67 3.40 -6.10
N GLU A 134 -17.96 3.66 -6.33
CA GLU A 134 -18.46 4.68 -7.26
C GLU A 134 -17.84 6.07 -7.01
N GLU A 135 -17.57 6.42 -5.74
CA GLU A 135 -17.02 7.73 -5.41
C GLU A 135 -15.63 7.99 -6.00
N TYR A 136 -14.92 6.94 -6.44
CA TYR A 136 -13.53 7.03 -6.89
C TYR A 136 -13.23 6.27 -8.19
N ASP A 137 -14.25 5.80 -8.90
CA ASP A 137 -14.09 5.03 -10.16
C ASP A 137 -13.07 3.89 -10.03
N PHE A 138 -13.14 3.19 -8.88
CA PHE A 138 -12.22 2.11 -8.55
C PHE A 138 -12.98 0.80 -8.37
N ASP A 139 -12.70 -0.14 -9.25
CA ASP A 139 -13.26 -1.48 -9.21
C ASP A 139 -12.27 -2.42 -8.56
N LEU A 140 -12.68 -3.02 -7.45
CA LEU A 140 -11.97 -4.16 -6.91
C LEU A 140 -12.58 -5.43 -7.49
N TRP A 141 -11.75 -6.32 -8.04
CA TRP A 141 -12.20 -7.64 -8.47
C TRP A 141 -11.42 -8.76 -7.82
N LEU A 142 -12.15 -9.78 -7.40
CA LEU A 142 -11.64 -11.11 -7.11
C LEU A 142 -12.05 -12.03 -8.25
N MET A 143 -11.13 -12.84 -8.73
CA MET A 143 -11.38 -13.81 -9.79
C MET A 143 -11.19 -15.23 -9.29
N VAL A 144 -12.11 -16.11 -9.69
CA VAL A 144 -11.98 -17.57 -9.58
C VAL A 144 -12.01 -18.15 -10.99
N MET A 145 -10.94 -18.83 -11.41
CA MET A 145 -10.84 -19.45 -12.73
C MET A 145 -10.74 -20.96 -12.62
N PHE A 146 -11.49 -21.67 -13.46
CA PHE A 146 -11.37 -23.12 -13.63
C PHE A 146 -10.58 -23.41 -14.89
N SER A 147 -9.45 -24.10 -14.76
CA SER A 147 -8.70 -24.62 -15.91
C SER A 147 -9.00 -26.10 -16.08
N SER A 148 -9.76 -26.41 -17.14
CA SER A 148 -10.05 -27.80 -17.51
C SER A 148 -8.77 -28.51 -17.98
N GLU A 149 -7.83 -27.78 -18.58
CA GLU A 149 -6.55 -28.30 -19.05
C GLU A 149 -5.62 -28.66 -17.89
N ASP A 150 -5.47 -27.76 -16.92
CA ASP A 150 -4.58 -27.97 -15.77
C ASP A 150 -5.20 -28.81 -14.66
N GLN A 151 -6.52 -29.08 -14.74
CA GLN A 151 -7.32 -29.64 -13.66
C GLN A 151 -7.16 -28.86 -12.34
N LYS A 152 -7.16 -27.52 -12.44
CA LYS A 152 -6.90 -26.59 -11.32
C LYS A 152 -7.91 -25.47 -11.23
N ILE A 153 -7.99 -24.92 -10.02
CA ILE A 153 -8.77 -23.74 -9.69
C ILE A 153 -7.80 -22.64 -9.29
N TYR A 154 -7.87 -21.48 -9.94
CA TYR A 154 -7.06 -20.32 -9.61
C TYR A 154 -7.93 -19.27 -8.92
N VAL A 155 -7.50 -18.77 -7.77
CA VAL A 155 -8.21 -17.72 -7.01
C VAL A 155 -7.26 -16.58 -6.73
N GLY A 156 -7.66 -15.35 -7.04
CA GLY A 156 -6.81 -14.20 -6.84
C GLY A 156 -7.40 -12.88 -7.30
N ASN A 157 -6.55 -11.87 -7.38
CA ASN A 157 -6.85 -10.55 -7.92
C ASN A 157 -5.75 -10.12 -8.91
N ARG A 158 -5.76 -8.85 -9.34
CA ARG A 158 -4.75 -8.27 -10.25
C ARG A 158 -3.30 -8.54 -9.84
N SER A 159 -3.05 -8.64 -8.53
CA SER A 159 -1.69 -8.65 -7.97
C SER A 159 -1.18 -10.05 -7.66
N ILE A 160 -2.05 -10.93 -7.15
CA ILE A 160 -1.65 -12.24 -6.62
C ILE A 160 -2.71 -13.29 -6.95
N PHE A 161 -2.27 -14.43 -7.47
CA PHE A 161 -3.09 -15.63 -7.68
C PHE A 161 -2.54 -16.82 -6.90
N ARG A 162 -3.47 -17.66 -6.45
CA ARG A 162 -3.20 -18.97 -5.85
C ARG A 162 -3.88 -20.05 -6.67
N SER A 163 -3.18 -21.16 -6.89
CA SER A 163 -3.74 -22.37 -7.49
C SER A 163 -4.16 -23.39 -6.44
N PHE A 164 -5.20 -24.15 -6.74
CA PHE A 164 -5.74 -25.26 -5.97
C PHE A 164 -6.03 -26.42 -6.93
N ASP A 165 -5.95 -27.64 -6.42
CA ASP A 165 -6.43 -28.81 -7.16
C ASP A 165 -7.96 -28.86 -7.14
N ILE A 166 -8.60 -29.48 -8.14
CA ILE A 166 -10.07 -29.58 -8.19
C ILE A 166 -10.67 -30.22 -6.93
N CYS A 167 -9.97 -31.21 -6.35
CA CYS A 167 -10.39 -31.86 -5.10
C CYS A 167 -10.45 -30.91 -3.90
N GLU A 168 -9.81 -29.75 -3.99
CA GLU A 168 -9.79 -28.71 -2.97
C GLU A 168 -10.92 -27.68 -3.14
N ALA A 169 -11.93 -27.92 -3.99
CA ALA A 169 -13.02 -26.96 -4.25
C ALA A 169 -13.72 -26.44 -2.98
N LYS A 170 -13.86 -27.27 -1.93
CA LYS A 170 -14.40 -26.82 -0.63
C LYS A 170 -13.48 -25.81 0.07
N LEU A 171 -12.17 -26.03 -0.02
CA LEU A 171 -11.17 -25.12 0.53
C LEU A 171 -11.15 -23.80 -0.24
N VAL A 172 -11.35 -23.85 -1.56
CA VAL A 172 -11.52 -22.67 -2.41
C VAL A 172 -12.70 -21.81 -1.94
N VAL A 173 -13.86 -22.42 -1.68
CA VAL A 173 -15.04 -21.70 -1.17
C VAL A 173 -14.73 -20.93 0.11
N ASP A 174 -14.06 -21.57 1.07
CA ASP A 174 -13.68 -20.91 2.32
C ASP A 174 -12.60 -19.84 2.12
N TYR A 175 -11.65 -20.07 1.21
CA TYR A 175 -10.62 -19.09 0.85
C TYR A 175 -11.23 -17.83 0.23
N VAL A 176 -12.13 -17.99 -0.74
CA VAL A 176 -12.89 -16.90 -1.40
C VAL A 176 -13.69 -16.12 -0.36
N ARG A 177 -14.42 -16.80 0.54
CA ARG A 177 -15.15 -16.13 1.62
C ARG A 177 -14.23 -15.27 2.49
N ASN A 178 -13.09 -15.81 2.92
CA ASN A 178 -12.14 -15.06 3.73
C ASN A 178 -11.56 -13.87 2.98
N LEU A 179 -11.27 -14.01 1.68
CA LEU A 179 -10.81 -12.91 0.83
C LEU A 179 -11.84 -11.78 0.79
N ILE A 180 -13.10 -12.08 0.48
CA ILE A 180 -14.18 -11.07 0.43
C ILE A 180 -14.35 -10.38 1.78
N GLN A 181 -14.30 -11.12 2.89
CA GLN A 181 -14.41 -10.55 4.23
C GLN A 181 -13.25 -9.61 4.58
N ILE A 182 -12.01 -10.03 4.29
CA ILE A 182 -10.81 -9.22 4.55
C ILE A 182 -10.81 -7.99 3.65
N THR A 183 -11.18 -8.16 2.38
CA THR A 183 -11.41 -7.08 1.43
C THR A 183 -12.39 -6.07 1.99
N ASN A 184 -13.62 -6.48 2.32
CA ASN A 184 -14.64 -5.58 2.83
C ASN A 184 -14.22 -4.90 4.14
N GLY A 185 -13.48 -5.60 5.01
CA GLY A 185 -13.04 -5.05 6.29
C GLY A 185 -11.85 -4.09 6.21
N LYS A 186 -10.83 -4.41 5.40
CA LYS A 186 -9.61 -3.60 5.27
C LYS A 186 -9.77 -2.51 4.22
N LEU A 187 -10.23 -2.86 3.02
CA LEU A 187 -10.33 -1.92 1.91
C LEU A 187 -11.30 -0.78 2.23
N LYS A 188 -12.53 -1.08 2.68
CA LYS A 188 -13.52 -0.01 2.98
C LYS A 188 -13.03 0.96 4.07
N ARG A 189 -12.20 0.49 5.01
CA ARG A 189 -11.60 1.33 6.04
C ARG A 189 -10.49 2.22 5.50
N ASP A 190 -9.55 1.61 4.78
CA ASP A 190 -8.31 2.28 4.40
C ASP A 190 -8.50 3.12 3.12
N LEU A 191 -9.41 2.72 2.24
CA LEU A 191 -9.73 3.43 0.99
C LEU A 191 -10.27 4.84 1.24
N LYS A 192 -11.06 5.05 2.30
CA LYS A 192 -11.49 6.40 2.69
C LYS A 192 -10.31 7.31 3.07
N ILE A 193 -9.18 6.75 3.49
CA ILE A 193 -7.96 7.49 3.80
C ILE A 193 -7.24 7.81 2.49
N TYR A 194 -6.94 6.81 1.66
CA TYR A 194 -6.24 7.00 0.39
C TYR A 194 -7.00 7.93 -0.56
N CYS A 195 -8.32 7.80 -0.63
CA CYS A 195 -9.09 8.61 -1.55
C CYS A 195 -9.25 10.07 -1.13
N LYS A 196 -8.96 10.42 0.14
CA LYS A 196 -8.82 11.83 0.52
C LYS A 196 -7.58 12.46 -0.10
N GLU A 197 -6.54 11.68 -0.38
CA GLU A 197 -5.31 12.17 -1.01
C GLU A 197 -5.56 12.65 -2.45
N PHE A 198 -6.53 12.10 -3.19
CA PHE A 198 -6.93 12.65 -4.50
C PHE A 198 -7.33 14.12 -4.46
N LYS A 199 -7.76 14.63 -3.31
CA LYS A 199 -8.18 16.03 -3.13
C LYS A 199 -7.04 16.95 -2.69
N LEU A 200 -5.84 16.42 -2.48
CA LEU A 200 -4.67 17.21 -2.14
C LEU A 200 -4.28 18.06 -3.36
N ASN A 201 -4.30 19.39 -3.20
CA ASN A 201 -3.82 20.28 -4.25
C ASN A 201 -2.30 20.53 -4.08
N PRO A 202 -1.60 20.93 -5.15
CA PRO A 202 -0.14 21.11 -5.13
C PRO A 202 0.34 22.06 -4.02
N ARG A 203 -0.39 23.15 -3.77
CA ARG A 203 -0.01 24.15 -2.77
C ARG A 203 -0.07 23.59 -1.35
N LEU A 204 -1.08 22.79 -1.03
CA LEU A 204 -1.21 22.15 0.27
C LEU A 204 -0.14 21.07 0.47
N TYR A 205 0.19 20.32 -0.57
CA TYR A 205 1.32 19.39 -0.57
C TYR A 205 2.63 20.13 -0.25
N ASP A 206 2.93 21.22 -0.95
CA ASP A 206 4.17 21.99 -0.73
C ASP A 206 4.25 22.55 0.69
N ILE A 207 3.15 23.09 1.21
CA ILE A 207 3.07 23.58 2.59
C ILE A 207 3.37 22.44 3.58
N ALA A 208 2.72 21.29 3.41
CA ALA A 208 2.88 20.16 4.30
C ALA A 208 4.31 19.60 4.26
N ASN A 209 4.84 19.33 3.06
CA ASN A 209 6.18 18.77 2.88
C ASN A 209 7.26 19.71 3.46
N ASN A 210 7.19 21.01 3.15
CA ASN A 210 8.15 21.97 3.70
C ASN A 210 8.03 22.10 5.22
N SER A 211 6.81 22.11 5.77
CA SER A 211 6.61 22.18 7.21
C SER A 211 7.21 20.98 7.94
N ILE A 212 7.03 19.76 7.40
CA ILE A 212 7.61 18.54 7.98
C ILE A 212 9.13 18.62 7.99
N LYS A 213 9.76 19.01 6.87
CA LYS A 213 11.22 19.20 6.75
C LYS A 213 11.73 20.22 7.75
N THR A 214 11.09 21.39 7.85
CA THR A 214 11.47 22.44 8.80
C THR A 214 11.34 21.96 10.25
N MET A 215 10.25 21.28 10.61
CA MET A 215 10.06 20.76 11.96
C MET A 215 11.14 19.75 12.34
N LEU A 216 11.54 18.87 11.41
CA LEU A 216 12.61 17.90 11.63
C LEU A 216 13.97 18.56 11.83
N GLU A 217 14.33 19.52 10.98
CA GLU A 217 15.61 20.24 11.09
C GLU A 217 15.68 21.06 12.39
N MET A 218 14.59 21.74 12.77
CA MET A 218 14.51 22.45 14.05
C MET A 218 14.66 21.49 15.24
N ASN A 219 14.03 20.31 15.18
CA ASN A 219 14.14 19.34 16.25
C ASN A 219 15.55 18.75 16.34
N TYR A 220 16.20 18.48 15.21
CA TYR A 220 17.61 18.06 15.17
C TYR A 220 18.51 19.13 15.81
N ASN A 221 18.38 20.40 15.41
CA ASN A 221 19.18 21.49 15.98
C ASN A 221 18.98 21.66 17.49
N ARG A 222 17.79 21.34 18.01
CA ARG A 222 17.47 21.44 19.44
C ARG A 222 17.91 20.21 20.25
N THR A 223 17.77 19.01 19.70
CA THR A 223 17.85 17.75 20.47
C THR A 223 18.99 16.83 20.03
N GLY A 224 19.59 17.09 18.86
CA GLY A 224 20.56 16.21 18.20
C GLY A 224 19.97 14.92 17.65
N ILE A 225 18.64 14.74 17.63
CA ILE A 225 18.01 13.53 17.08
C ILE A 225 18.14 13.55 15.55
N GLU A 226 19.03 12.69 15.03
CA GLU A 226 19.21 12.47 13.60
C GLU A 226 17.92 11.97 12.95
N TYR A 227 17.70 12.39 11.72
CA TYR A 227 16.51 12.02 10.96
C TYR A 227 16.84 11.67 9.50
N GLY A 228 15.90 11.02 8.83
CA GLY A 228 15.87 10.88 7.38
C GLY A 228 14.47 11.06 6.85
N ILE A 229 14.35 11.47 5.60
CA ILE A 229 13.08 11.76 4.94
C ILE A 229 13.04 11.06 3.59
N ASP A 230 11.97 10.32 3.35
CA ASP A 230 11.60 9.82 2.04
C ASP A 230 10.25 10.44 1.66
N ASP A 231 10.33 11.48 0.83
CA ASP A 231 9.20 12.23 0.26
C ASP A 231 9.00 11.91 -1.24
N SER A 232 9.41 10.72 -1.67
CA SER A 232 9.26 10.26 -3.06
C SER A 232 7.78 10.16 -3.49
N MET A 233 6.86 9.95 -2.55
CA MET A 233 5.42 9.87 -2.79
C MET A 233 4.72 11.22 -2.54
N LYS A 234 3.70 11.53 -3.34
CA LYS A 234 2.82 12.71 -3.23
C LYS A 234 1.67 12.56 -2.25
N THR A 235 1.46 11.34 -1.75
CA THR A 235 0.37 10.98 -0.83
C THR A 235 0.83 10.92 0.62
N GLN A 236 2.09 10.56 0.84
CA GLN A 236 2.65 10.35 2.17
C GLN A 236 4.14 10.68 2.20
N VAL A 237 4.66 10.88 3.39
CA VAL A 237 6.09 10.99 3.66
C VAL A 237 6.48 9.97 4.71
N ALA A 238 7.59 9.29 4.46
CA ALA A 238 8.22 8.43 5.45
C ALA A 238 9.34 9.22 6.16
N VAL A 239 9.31 9.19 7.49
CA VAL A 239 10.28 9.88 8.34
C VAL A 239 10.95 8.85 9.24
N TYR A 240 12.28 8.88 9.26
CA TYR A 240 13.10 8.01 10.08
C TYR A 240 13.73 8.85 11.18
N LEU A 241 13.64 8.42 12.44
CA LEU A 241 14.28 9.08 13.58
C LEU A 241 15.21 8.11 14.28
N LYS A 242 16.46 8.51 14.52
CA LYS A 242 17.40 7.70 15.27
C LYS A 242 16.94 7.61 16.71
N LYS A 243 16.82 6.38 17.23
CA LYS A 243 16.53 6.21 18.64
C LYS A 243 17.80 6.54 19.41
N THR A 244 17.86 7.71 19.99
CA THR A 244 18.87 8.02 21.00
C THR A 244 18.64 7.11 22.21
N ASN A 245 19.62 6.25 22.47
CA ASN A 245 19.82 5.67 23.79
C ASN A 245 20.41 6.77 24.68
N LEU A 246 19.69 7.88 24.87
CA LEU A 246 20.03 8.80 25.93
C LEU A 246 19.90 7.97 27.22
N PRO A 247 20.97 7.83 28.03
CA PRO A 247 20.80 7.35 29.38
C PRO A 247 19.76 8.27 30.00
N ILE A 248 18.77 7.64 30.63
CA ILE A 248 17.79 8.35 31.41
C ILE A 248 18.60 9.05 32.50
N LEU A 249 18.91 10.35 32.33
CA LEU A 249 19.21 11.24 33.44
C LEU A 249 17.89 11.47 34.17
N LYS A 250 17.39 10.43 34.84
CA LYS A 250 16.45 10.56 35.94
C LYS A 250 17.31 10.50 37.17
N GLU A 251 17.49 11.68 37.73
CA GLU A 251 17.52 11.98 39.16
C GLU A 251 18.24 11.00 40.09
N GLU A 252 19.24 11.56 40.77
CA GLU A 252 19.83 11.10 42.03
C GLU A 252 20.73 9.85 41.96
N MET A 253 21.88 9.98 41.30
CA MET A 253 23.09 9.39 41.88
C MET A 253 23.73 10.41 42.80
N SER A 254 23.60 10.21 44.10
CA SER A 254 24.54 10.77 45.06
C SER A 254 25.93 10.24 44.67
N LEU A 255 26.76 11.11 44.09
CA LEU A 255 28.12 10.76 43.66
C LEU A 255 29.02 10.33 44.85
N SER A 256 28.51 10.45 46.09
CA SER A 256 29.20 10.13 47.33
C SER A 256 29.06 8.68 47.79
N GLU A 257 28.00 7.94 47.42
CA GLU A 257 27.79 6.58 47.94
C GLU A 257 28.50 5.50 47.12
N SER A 258 28.63 5.68 45.81
CA SER A 258 29.29 4.69 44.94
C SER A 258 30.81 4.68 45.06
N ILE A 259 31.43 5.79 45.47
CA ILE A 259 32.89 5.89 45.64
C ILE A 259 33.31 5.27 46.98
N ALA A 260 32.47 5.39 48.03
CA ALA A 260 32.79 4.87 49.36
C ALA A 260 32.91 3.33 49.41
N THR A 261 32.18 2.60 48.57
CA THR A 261 32.24 1.12 48.54
C THR A 261 33.43 0.57 47.74
N ILE A 262 33.96 1.32 46.77
CA ILE A 262 35.04 0.85 45.89
C ILE A 262 36.41 0.88 46.58
N PHE A 263 36.63 1.79 47.55
CA PHE A 263 37.90 1.88 48.26
C PHE A 263 37.99 0.99 49.52
N ALA A 264 36.89 0.41 50.00
CA ALA A 264 36.86 -0.40 51.23
C ALA A 264 37.08 -1.91 51.02
N SER A 265 36.97 -2.40 49.78
CA SER A 265 37.20 -3.81 49.46
C SER A 265 38.17 -3.90 48.28
N GLY A 266 39.44 -4.22 48.54
CA GLY A 266 40.50 -4.42 47.55
C GLY A 266 40.28 -5.63 46.63
N GLY A 267 39.12 -5.71 45.98
CA GLY A 267 38.71 -6.75 45.06
C GLY A 267 38.56 -6.19 43.65
N ASN A 268 39.20 -6.86 42.70
CA ASN A 268 39.02 -6.63 41.27
C ASN A 268 37.54 -6.82 40.88
N VAL A 269 36.81 -5.73 40.69
CA VAL A 269 35.49 -5.77 40.06
C VAL A 269 35.69 -5.80 38.54
N GLN A 270 35.48 -6.98 37.94
CA GLN A 270 35.27 -7.06 36.49
C GLN A 270 33.97 -6.32 36.13
N VAL A 271 34.11 -5.14 35.54
CA VAL A 271 33.00 -4.43 34.90
C VAL A 271 32.63 -5.23 33.66
N ASN A 272 31.52 -5.97 33.75
CA ASN A 272 30.97 -6.72 32.63
C ASN A 272 30.37 -5.71 31.64
N TYR A 273 31.06 -5.44 30.53
CA TYR A 273 30.55 -4.59 29.46
C TYR A 273 29.33 -5.27 28.83
N ASN A 274 28.15 -4.90 29.33
CA ASN A 274 26.86 -5.31 28.78
C ASN A 274 26.86 -5.18 27.25
N LYS A 275 26.48 -6.26 26.57
CA LYS A 275 26.08 -6.35 25.15
C LYS A 275 25.68 -4.97 24.61
N LYS A 276 26.48 -4.38 23.71
CA LYS A 276 26.11 -3.15 22.98
C LYS A 276 24.72 -3.36 22.39
N ALA A 277 23.70 -2.72 22.98
CA ALA A 277 22.35 -2.80 22.47
C ALA A 277 22.36 -2.30 21.03
N GLU A 278 21.86 -3.10 20.09
CA GLU A 278 21.81 -2.71 18.69
C GLU A 278 21.11 -1.34 18.57
N PRO A 279 21.68 -0.39 17.81
CA PRO A 279 21.03 0.90 17.58
C PRO A 279 19.69 0.67 16.88
N MET A 280 18.68 1.44 17.29
CA MET A 280 17.32 1.35 16.76
C MET A 280 16.93 2.67 16.12
N MET A 281 15.86 2.63 15.33
CA MET A 281 15.20 3.81 14.77
C MET A 281 13.68 3.69 14.92
N TYR A 282 13.01 4.83 14.80
CA TYR A 282 11.59 4.91 14.53
C TYR A 282 11.40 5.18 13.05
N GLU A 283 10.49 4.46 12.42
CA GLU A 283 9.96 4.76 11.12
C GLU A 283 8.53 5.25 11.31
N VAL A 284 8.21 6.37 10.68
CA VAL A 284 6.90 7.01 10.69
C VAL A 284 6.44 7.10 9.26
N CYS A 285 5.19 6.75 9.01
CA CYS A 285 4.53 7.02 7.75
C CYS A 285 3.29 7.86 8.03
N ILE A 286 3.22 9.05 7.42
CA ILE A 286 2.14 10.02 7.61
C ILE A 286 1.69 10.55 6.26
N THR A 287 0.37 10.56 6.01
CA THR A 287 -0.15 11.19 4.78
C THR A 287 -0.11 12.70 4.90
N TYR A 288 -0.03 13.42 3.78
CA TYR A 288 -0.02 14.89 3.83
C TYR A 288 -1.33 15.46 4.40
N ASN A 289 -2.48 14.84 4.12
CA ASN A 289 -3.74 15.25 4.77
C ASN A 289 -3.78 14.90 6.26
N GLU A 290 -3.16 13.81 6.71
CA GLU A 290 -3.04 13.49 8.14
C GLU A 290 -2.21 14.55 8.87
N PHE A 291 -1.09 14.96 8.28
CA PHE A 291 -0.26 16.04 8.79
C PHE A 291 -1.05 17.35 8.85
N LEU A 292 -1.69 17.76 7.75
CA LEU A 292 -2.46 19.00 7.67
C LEU A 292 -3.62 19.06 8.67
N ARG A 293 -4.20 17.91 9.05
CA ARG A 293 -5.26 17.84 10.05
C ARG A 293 -4.77 18.13 11.47
N ASN A 294 -3.54 17.71 11.81
CA ASN A 294 -2.97 17.90 13.14
C ASN A 294 -1.43 17.90 13.12
N PRO A 295 -0.80 19.02 12.73
CA PRO A 295 0.66 19.14 12.70
C PRO A 295 1.30 18.97 14.09
N ASP A 296 0.59 19.37 15.15
CA ASP A 296 1.07 19.28 16.53
C ASP A 296 1.27 17.83 16.99
N ALA A 297 0.51 16.87 16.45
CA ALA A 297 0.73 15.47 16.74
C ALA A 297 2.07 14.98 16.20
N PHE A 298 2.42 15.39 14.98
CA PHE A 298 3.73 15.08 14.39
C PHE A 298 4.85 15.76 15.17
N LYS A 299 4.68 17.04 15.51
CA LYS A 299 5.62 17.78 16.36
C LYS A 299 5.89 17.03 17.67
N LYS A 300 4.85 16.72 18.46
CA LYS A 300 5.01 15.99 19.73
C LYS A 300 5.70 14.64 19.56
N PHE A 301 5.48 13.95 18.44
CA PHE A 301 6.15 12.68 18.16
C PHE A 301 7.66 12.86 17.92
N ILE A 302 8.08 13.82 17.08
CA ILE A 302 9.50 13.99 16.76
C ILE A 302 10.31 14.48 17.97
N GLU A 303 9.66 15.20 18.89
CA GLU A 303 10.26 15.62 20.16
C GLU A 303 10.41 14.42 21.11
N GLU A 304 9.36 13.61 21.26
CA GLU A 304 9.30 12.55 22.27
C GLU A 304 8.62 11.27 21.74
N PRO A 305 9.29 10.49 20.86
CA PRO A 305 8.67 9.36 20.15
C PRO A 305 8.29 8.17 21.04
N LYS A 306 8.57 8.23 22.35
CA LYS A 306 8.32 7.17 23.35
C LYS A 306 7.00 7.30 24.12
N ILE A 307 6.34 8.47 24.11
CA ILE A 307 5.33 8.77 25.15
C ILE A 307 3.95 8.18 24.85
N ARG A 308 3.56 8.05 23.58
CA ARG A 308 2.21 7.60 23.22
C ARG A 308 2.23 6.25 22.51
N LYS A 309 1.36 5.34 22.95
CA LYS A 309 1.13 4.03 22.31
C LYS A 309 0.40 4.13 20.97
N LYS A 310 -0.29 5.24 20.70
CA LYS A 310 -1.07 5.47 19.48
C LYS A 310 -0.90 6.91 19.02
N TRP A 311 -0.62 7.07 17.73
CA TRP A 311 -0.59 8.34 17.01
C TRP A 311 -1.67 8.30 15.93
N ASN A 312 -2.00 9.47 15.36
CA ASN A 312 -2.93 9.60 14.23
C ASN A 312 -2.28 9.21 12.89
N PHE A 313 -1.08 8.65 12.93
CA PHE A 313 -0.30 8.19 11.80
C PHE A 313 0.45 6.91 12.22
N TRP A 314 0.90 6.14 11.23
CA TRP A 314 1.57 4.88 11.47
C TRP A 314 3.01 5.12 11.96
N SER A 315 3.44 4.36 12.95
CA SER A 315 4.84 4.36 13.41
C SER A 315 5.26 2.99 13.91
N ARG A 316 6.52 2.63 13.66
CA ARG A 316 7.11 1.37 14.10
C ARG A 316 8.57 1.54 14.47
N ARG A 317 8.99 0.79 15.50
CA ARG A 317 10.40 0.68 15.86
C ARG A 317 11.09 -0.38 14.98
N LYS A 318 12.22 -0.01 14.37
CA LYS A 318 13.05 -0.86 13.51
C LYS A 318 14.52 -0.87 13.95
N LYS A 319 15.30 -1.86 13.51
CA LYS A 319 16.76 -1.82 13.62
C LYS A 319 17.29 -0.62 12.84
N TYR A 320 18.28 0.07 13.38
CA TYR A 320 18.91 1.20 12.70
C TYR A 320 19.58 0.76 11.40
N ARG A 321 19.40 1.57 10.35
CA ARG A 321 19.92 1.34 9.01
C ARG A 321 20.37 2.69 8.44
N PRO A 322 21.69 2.94 8.29
CA PRO A 322 22.22 4.25 7.88
C PRO A 322 21.66 4.76 6.55
N GLU A 323 21.31 3.86 5.63
CA GLU A 323 20.83 4.20 4.29
C GLU A 323 19.52 5.00 4.27
N PHE A 324 18.74 4.97 5.36
CA PHE A 324 17.50 5.73 5.49
C PHE A 324 17.70 7.13 6.06
N PHE A 325 18.91 7.50 6.47
CA PHE A 325 19.21 8.80 7.06
C PHE A 325 19.85 9.74 6.04
N ASP A 326 19.63 11.04 6.22
CA ASP A 326 20.22 12.06 5.35
C ASP A 326 21.74 11.84 5.24
N LYS A 327 22.31 12.14 4.07
CA LYS A 327 23.75 11.95 3.79
C LYS A 327 24.65 12.59 4.85
N LYS A 328 24.22 13.70 5.46
CA LYS A 328 24.95 14.39 6.55
C LYS A 328 25.11 13.55 7.83
N PHE A 329 24.32 12.48 7.99
CA PHE A 329 24.36 11.55 9.12
C PHE A 329 24.95 10.18 8.77
N GLN A 330 25.25 9.94 7.49
CA GLN A 330 25.83 8.66 7.07
C GLN A 330 27.30 8.59 7.48
N PRO A 331 27.79 7.41 7.92
CA PRO A 331 29.20 7.25 8.24
C PRO A 331 30.04 7.54 7.00
N ILE A 332 31.09 8.34 7.18
CA ILE A 332 32.07 8.60 6.12
C ILE A 332 32.72 7.25 5.79
N ALA A 333 32.55 6.78 4.55
CA ALA A 333 33.24 5.58 4.08
C ALA A 333 34.77 5.85 4.17
N PRO A 334 35.55 4.92 4.74
CA PRO A 334 36.99 5.11 4.93
C PRO A 334 37.75 5.26 3.60
#